data_AF-A0A7V8SIY8-F1
#
_entry.id   AF-A0A7V8SIY8-F1
#
_cell.length_a   1.000
_cell.length_b   1.000
_cell.length_c   1.000
_cell.angle_alpha   90.00
_cell.angle_beta   90.00
_cell.angle_gamma   90.00
#
_symmetry.space_group_name_H-M   'P 1'
#
loop_
_entity.id
_entity.type
_entity.pdbx_description
1 polymer ?
#
loop_
_entity_poly.entity_id
_entity_poly.type
_entity_poly.pdbx_seq_one_letter_code
_entity_poly.pdbx_strand_id
1 'polypeptide(L)'
;MGFSKSKKVLTAVTIATALTGAAVLAAPTDFSGTLVAQAATQSIDFSKADAVIAKYNALVEADYTATSWATLKVVEPKTKQFEEMIKQMKALTPSEVSANITENGSTEAEIQAELDLFAKNLNNAIDTLLVKKSEVANINLSGIKAAIARYKALKEADYTPESWAAFKLV
;
A
#
# COMPACT_ATOMS: atom_id res chain seq x y z
N MET A 1 20.52 -30.55 -27.53
CA MET A 1 19.41 -29.57 -27.67
C MET A 1 18.93 -29.23 -26.25
N GLY A 2 19.48 -28.16 -25.66
CA GLY A 2 19.24 -27.83 -24.27
C GLY A 2 18.70 -26.40 -24.16
N PHE A 3 17.42 -26.26 -23.84
CA PHE A 3 16.84 -25.04 -23.28
C PHE A 3 15.70 -25.45 -22.33
N SER A 4 16.08 -25.93 -21.14
CA SER A 4 15.21 -26.01 -19.97
C SER A 4 15.56 -24.84 -19.05
N LYS A 5 14.88 -23.72 -19.26
CA LYS A 5 14.83 -22.52 -18.42
C LYS A 5 13.42 -21.96 -18.71
N SER A 6 12.42 -21.97 -17.84
CA SER A 6 12.43 -21.56 -16.44
C SER A 6 11.14 -22.05 -15.75
N LYS A 7 11.15 -23.26 -15.19
CA LYS A 7 10.28 -23.57 -14.03
C LYS A 7 10.96 -22.96 -12.80
N LYS A 8 10.82 -21.66 -12.60
CA LYS A 8 11.19 -21.03 -11.34
C LYS A 8 10.01 -20.25 -10.76
N VAL A 9 9.25 -20.99 -9.95
CA VAL A 9 8.85 -20.58 -8.59
C VAL A 9 8.05 -19.27 -8.52
N LEU A 10 6.77 -19.34 -8.91
CA LEU A 10 5.72 -18.66 -8.14
C LEU A 10 5.04 -19.71 -7.25
N THR A 11 5.82 -20.36 -6.38
CA THR A 11 5.23 -21.28 -5.40
C THR A 11 4.86 -20.52 -4.15
N ALA A 12 3.59 -20.71 -3.78
CA ALA A 12 3.01 -20.70 -2.44
C ALA A 12 2.17 -19.47 -2.05
N VAL A 13 0.93 -19.46 -2.54
CA VAL A 13 -0.22 -19.41 -1.62
C VAL A 13 -1.12 -20.58 -1.97
N THR A 14 -0.81 -21.76 -1.42
CA THR A 14 -1.75 -22.87 -1.39
C THR A 14 -2.64 -22.67 -0.16
N ILE A 15 -3.90 -22.32 -0.36
CA ILE A 15 -4.95 -22.54 0.63
C ILE A 15 -5.91 -23.56 0.03
N ALA A 16 -6.02 -24.69 0.71
CA ALA A 16 -6.57 -25.94 0.20
C ALA A 16 -8.10 -26.08 0.34
N THR A 17 -8.66 -26.89 -0.56
CA THR A 17 -9.83 -27.81 -0.43
C THR A 17 -11.21 -27.20 -0.14
N ALA A 18 -12.31 -27.56 -0.82
CA ALA A 18 -12.60 -28.56 -1.84
C ALA A 18 -13.87 -28.14 -2.62
N LEU A 19 -13.94 -28.39 -3.92
CA LEU A 19 -15.21 -28.39 -4.64
C LEU A 19 -15.28 -29.60 -5.58
N THR A 20 -16.09 -30.59 -5.19
CA THR A 20 -16.70 -31.52 -6.14
C THR A 20 -17.62 -30.74 -7.06
N GLY A 21 -17.53 -30.99 -8.37
CA GLY A 21 -18.59 -30.61 -9.31
C GLY A 21 -18.04 -30.04 -10.61
N ALA A 22 -17.86 -30.93 -11.57
CA ALA A 22 -17.53 -30.60 -12.95
C ALA A 22 -18.61 -29.76 -13.64
N ALA A 23 -18.18 -28.85 -14.52
CA ALA A 23 -18.87 -28.57 -15.77
C ALA A 23 -17.85 -28.05 -16.79
N VAL A 24 -17.43 -28.93 -17.70
CA VAL A 24 -16.77 -28.53 -18.95
C VAL A 24 -17.83 -27.87 -19.81
N LEU A 25 -17.86 -26.53 -19.83
CA LEU A 25 -18.64 -25.77 -20.80
C LEU A 25 -17.81 -25.66 -22.08
N ALA A 26 -18.24 -26.39 -23.12
CA ALA A 26 -17.71 -26.27 -24.47
C ALA A 26 -17.96 -24.85 -25.01
N ALA A 27 -16.95 -24.30 -25.70
CA ALA A 27 -17.00 -22.96 -26.28
C ALA A 27 -18.13 -22.82 -27.33
N PRO A 28 -18.85 -21.68 -27.40
CA PRO A 28 -19.89 -21.46 -28.41
C PRO A 28 -19.23 -21.28 -29.79
N THR A 29 -19.59 -22.14 -30.74
CA THR A 29 -19.28 -22.01 -32.17
C THR A 29 -20.48 -21.38 -32.88
N ASP A 30 -20.24 -20.52 -33.88
CA ASP A 30 -21.32 -20.12 -34.78
C ASP A 30 -21.62 -21.22 -35.81
N PHE A 31 -22.73 -21.09 -36.52
CA PHE A 31 -23.20 -22.07 -37.49
C PHE A 31 -22.31 -22.22 -38.75
N SER A 32 -21.24 -21.42 -38.91
CA SER A 32 -20.32 -21.50 -40.05
C SER A 32 -18.98 -22.17 -39.70
N GLY A 33 -18.79 -22.64 -38.47
CA GLY A 33 -17.55 -23.29 -38.04
C GLY A 33 -16.32 -22.38 -38.08
N THR A 34 -16.52 -21.07 -38.22
CA THR A 34 -15.46 -20.09 -38.10
C THR A 34 -15.35 -19.72 -36.63
N LEU A 35 -14.13 -19.76 -36.08
CA LEU A 35 -13.87 -19.21 -34.76
C LEU A 35 -14.25 -17.73 -34.78
N VAL A 36 -15.41 -17.38 -34.22
CA VAL A 36 -15.68 -15.99 -33.87
C VAL A 36 -14.63 -15.66 -32.83
N ALA A 37 -13.68 -14.79 -33.18
CA ALA A 37 -12.72 -14.29 -32.21
C ALA A 37 -13.53 -13.72 -31.05
N GLN A 38 -13.56 -14.44 -29.91
CA GLN A 38 -14.05 -13.92 -28.66
C GLN A 38 -13.12 -12.77 -28.32
N ALA A 39 -13.49 -11.55 -28.73
CA ALA A 39 -12.82 -10.35 -28.29
C ALA A 39 -13.13 -10.17 -26.80
N ALA A 40 -12.37 -10.89 -25.96
CA ALA A 40 -12.37 -10.70 -24.52
C ALA A 40 -11.44 -9.52 -24.21
N THR A 41 -11.97 -8.31 -24.31
CA THR A 41 -11.49 -7.19 -23.48
C THR A 41 -12.16 -7.38 -22.11
N GLN A 42 -11.47 -7.82 -21.06
CA GLN A 42 -10.43 -7.03 -20.42
C GLN A 42 -9.41 -7.91 -19.68
N SER A 43 -8.17 -7.87 -20.16
CA SER A 43 -6.97 -7.87 -19.33
C SER A 43 -7.13 -6.82 -18.21
N ILE A 44 -6.88 -7.21 -16.97
CA ILE A 44 -6.78 -6.38 -15.75
C ILE A 44 -6.44 -4.88 -15.98
N ASP A 45 -7.14 -3.98 -15.28
CA ASP A 45 -6.84 -2.54 -15.22
C ASP A 45 -5.88 -2.21 -14.06
N PHE A 46 -4.66 -1.79 -14.42
CA PHE A 46 -3.61 -1.41 -13.47
C PHE A 46 -3.60 0.09 -13.12
N SER A 47 -4.43 0.91 -13.78
CA SER A 47 -4.32 2.38 -13.77
C SER A 47 -4.39 2.98 -12.35
N LYS A 48 -5.32 2.49 -11.50
CA LYS A 48 -5.46 2.98 -10.12
C LYS A 48 -4.25 2.63 -9.25
N ALA A 49 -3.73 1.41 -9.41
CA ALA A 49 -2.57 0.94 -8.66
C ALA A 49 -1.31 1.70 -9.09
N ASP A 50 -1.09 1.86 -10.41
CA ASP A 50 0.00 2.67 -10.96
C ASP A 50 -0.05 4.12 -10.46
N ALA A 51 -1.24 4.73 -10.48
CA ALA A 51 -1.41 6.11 -10.05
C ALA A 51 -1.03 6.30 -8.58
N VAL A 52 -1.43 5.39 -7.69
CA VAL A 52 -1.08 5.49 -6.27
C VAL A 52 0.39 5.14 -5.98
N ILE A 53 0.98 4.19 -6.71
CA ILE A 53 2.41 3.87 -6.61
C ILE A 53 3.24 5.08 -7.06
N ALA A 54 2.82 5.74 -8.14
CA ALA A 54 3.46 6.97 -8.60
C ALA A 54 3.37 8.09 -7.55
N LYS A 55 2.21 8.28 -6.91
CA LYS A 55 2.07 9.22 -5.78
C LYS A 55 3.02 8.86 -4.64
N TYR A 56 3.06 7.59 -4.22
CA TYR A 56 3.93 7.12 -3.14
C TYR A 56 5.40 7.36 -3.45
N ASN A 57 5.85 7.00 -4.66
CA ASN A 57 7.24 7.15 -5.11
C ASN A 57 7.64 8.62 -5.30
N ALA A 58 6.68 9.53 -5.50
CA ALA A 58 6.92 10.96 -5.61
C ALA A 58 7.04 11.66 -4.24
N LEU A 59 6.76 10.97 -3.14
CA LEU A 59 6.88 11.54 -1.80
C LEU A 59 8.35 11.79 -1.44
N VAL A 60 8.62 12.95 -0.85
CA VAL A 60 9.95 13.35 -0.42
C VAL A 60 10.03 13.30 1.12
N GLU A 61 10.83 12.38 1.65
CA GLU A 61 11.01 12.18 3.11
C GLU A 61 11.28 13.50 3.86
N ALA A 62 12.07 14.39 3.25
CA ALA A 62 12.44 15.66 3.83
C ALA A 62 11.25 16.59 4.12
N ASP A 63 10.12 16.43 3.46
CA ASP A 63 8.93 17.29 3.60
C ASP A 63 8.05 16.93 4.80
N TYR A 64 8.21 15.73 5.34
CA TYR A 64 7.33 15.16 6.36
C TYR A 64 8.03 15.01 7.72
N THR A 65 7.26 14.98 8.80
CA THR A 65 7.85 14.71 10.12
C THR A 65 8.48 13.32 10.16
N ALA A 66 9.55 13.15 10.94
CA ALA A 66 10.22 11.85 11.08
C ALA A 66 9.26 10.75 11.55
N THR A 67 8.35 11.08 12.48
CA THR A 67 7.33 10.16 12.99
C THR A 67 6.33 9.75 11.91
N SER A 68 5.73 10.71 11.19
CA SER A 68 4.76 10.38 10.14
C SER A 68 5.39 9.56 9.00
N TRP A 69 6.63 9.88 8.65
CA TRP A 69 7.36 9.14 7.62
C TRP A 69 7.67 7.71 8.04
N ALA A 70 8.14 7.51 9.28
CA ALA A 70 8.38 6.18 9.82
C ALA A 70 7.11 5.32 9.83
N THR A 71 5.95 5.91 10.16
CA THR A 71 4.66 5.22 10.11
C THR A 71 4.28 4.82 8.68
N LEU A 72 4.47 5.70 7.69
CA LEU A 72 4.22 5.37 6.29
C LEU A 72 5.18 4.28 5.77
N LYS A 73 6.45 4.28 6.18
CA LYS A 73 7.42 3.25 5.76
C LYS A 73 7.01 1.83 6.10
N VAL A 74 6.14 1.61 7.08
CA VAL A 74 5.59 0.29 7.40
C VAL A 74 4.86 -0.34 6.20
N VAL A 75 4.27 0.45 5.30
CA VAL A 75 3.57 -0.08 4.11
C VAL A 75 4.50 -0.36 2.92
N GLU A 76 5.76 0.09 2.97
CA GLU A 76 6.74 -0.03 1.87
C GLU A 76 6.92 -1.46 1.34
N PRO A 77 7.07 -2.51 2.18
CA PRO A 77 7.29 -3.87 1.69
C PRO A 77 6.11 -4.37 0.85
N LYS A 78 4.88 -4.06 1.30
CA LYS A 78 3.66 -4.44 0.56
C LYS A 78 3.54 -3.64 -0.73
N THR A 79 3.85 -2.35 -0.72
CA THR A 79 3.90 -1.52 -1.93
C THR A 79 4.89 -2.09 -2.96
N LYS A 80 6.09 -2.48 -2.53
CA LYS A 80 7.11 -3.08 -3.40
C LYS A 80 6.70 -4.45 -3.95
N GLN A 81 6.02 -5.26 -3.14
CA GLN A 81 5.46 -6.53 -3.59
C GLN A 81 4.43 -6.32 -4.72
N PHE A 82 3.50 -5.37 -4.56
CA PHE A 82 2.50 -5.06 -5.58
C PHE A 82 3.12 -4.44 -6.83
N GLU A 83 4.12 -3.57 -6.69
CA GLU A 83 4.86 -2.96 -7.81
C GLU A 83 5.52 -4.03 -8.69
N GLU A 84 6.21 -5.00 -8.10
CA GLU A 84 6.84 -6.10 -8.84
C GLU A 84 5.80 -7.06 -9.44
N MET A 85 4.69 -7.34 -8.73
CA MET A 85 3.59 -8.15 -9.26
C MET A 85 2.97 -7.50 -10.51
N ILE A 86 2.66 -6.20 -10.45
CA ILE A 86 2.12 -5.45 -11.59
C ILE A 86 3.10 -5.46 -12.77
N LYS A 87 4.40 -5.28 -12.50
CA LYS A 87 5.44 -5.33 -13.52
C LYS A 87 5.53 -6.70 -14.20
N GLN A 88 5.42 -7.79 -13.44
CA GLN A 88 5.39 -9.15 -13.99
C GLN A 88 4.15 -9.37 -14.86
N MET A 89 2.96 -8.95 -14.39
CA MET A 89 1.73 -9.08 -15.16
C MET A 89 1.77 -8.25 -16.46
N LYS A 90 2.33 -7.03 -16.43
CA LYS A 90 2.50 -6.18 -17.62
C LYS A 90 3.48 -6.71 -18.65
N ALA A 91 4.38 -7.63 -18.26
CA ALA A 91 5.33 -8.25 -19.18
C ALA A 91 4.71 -9.39 -20.01
N LEU A 92 3.49 -9.83 -19.64
CA LEU A 92 2.75 -10.89 -20.30
C LEU A 92 1.74 -10.32 -21.30
N THR A 93 1.37 -11.12 -22.29
CA THR A 93 0.21 -10.81 -23.14
C THR A 93 -1.11 -10.98 -22.35
N PRO A 94 -2.19 -10.28 -22.73
CA PRO A 94 -3.51 -10.46 -22.12
C PRO A 94 -3.94 -11.92 -21.95
N SER A 95 -3.75 -12.76 -22.96
CA SER A 95 -4.08 -14.18 -22.92
C SER A 95 -3.24 -14.97 -21.91
N GLU A 96 -1.96 -14.63 -21.76
CA GLU A 96 -1.08 -15.26 -20.77
C GLU A 96 -1.42 -14.83 -19.34
N VAL A 97 -1.84 -13.56 -19.15
CA VAL A 97 -2.35 -13.08 -17.86
C VAL A 97 -3.58 -13.89 -17.46
N SER A 98 -4.60 -13.97 -18.32
CA SER A 98 -5.83 -14.72 -18.04
C SER A 98 -5.57 -16.21 -17.77
N ALA A 99 -4.66 -16.83 -18.53
CA ALA A 99 -4.26 -18.23 -18.34
C ALA A 99 -3.59 -18.44 -16.98
N ASN A 100 -2.62 -17.59 -16.61
CA ASN A 100 -1.92 -17.68 -15.34
C ASN A 100 -2.85 -17.45 -14.14
N ILE A 101 -3.79 -16.50 -14.24
CA ILE A 101 -4.79 -16.25 -13.19
C ILE A 101 -5.65 -17.51 -12.98
N THR A 102 -6.12 -18.11 -14.07
CA THR A 102 -6.96 -19.32 -14.02
C THR A 102 -6.18 -20.54 -13.50
N GLU A 103 -4.92 -20.72 -13.93
CA GLU A 103 -4.05 -21.81 -13.46
C GLU A 103 -3.77 -21.71 -11.95
N ASN A 104 -3.68 -20.49 -11.42
CA ASN A 104 -3.52 -20.23 -9.99
C ASN A 104 -4.83 -20.39 -9.19
N GLY A 105 -5.95 -20.73 -9.84
CA GLY A 105 -7.25 -20.93 -9.19
C GLY A 105 -7.94 -19.63 -8.78
N SER A 106 -7.56 -18.50 -9.37
CA SER A 106 -8.19 -17.20 -9.16
C SER A 106 -8.97 -16.76 -10.40
N THR A 107 -9.75 -15.70 -10.25
CA THR A 107 -10.45 -15.04 -11.35
C THR A 107 -9.89 -13.63 -11.57
N GLU A 108 -10.05 -13.10 -12.78
CA GLU A 108 -9.65 -11.71 -13.08
C GLU A 108 -10.37 -10.70 -12.18
N ALA A 109 -11.62 -10.99 -11.81
CA ALA A 109 -12.40 -10.15 -10.90
C ALA A 109 -11.79 -10.09 -9.49
N GLU A 110 -11.30 -11.22 -8.96
CA GLU A 110 -10.62 -11.27 -7.67
C GLU A 110 -9.31 -10.48 -7.72
N ILE A 111 -8.51 -10.67 -8.77
CA ILE A 111 -7.25 -9.93 -8.96
C ILE A 111 -7.51 -8.42 -9.10
N GLN A 112 -8.54 -8.04 -9.85
CA GLN A 112 -8.93 -6.63 -9.97
C GLN A 112 -9.37 -6.05 -8.62
N ALA A 113 -10.14 -6.79 -7.82
CA ALA A 113 -10.57 -6.37 -6.50
C ALA A 113 -9.39 -6.20 -5.54
N GLU A 114 -8.37 -7.06 -5.61
CA GLU A 114 -7.14 -6.93 -4.84
C GLU A 114 -6.33 -5.68 -5.22
N LEU A 115 -6.18 -5.41 -6.52
CA LEU A 115 -5.52 -4.19 -7.00
C LEU A 115 -6.25 -2.92 -6.57
N ASP A 116 -7.58 -2.91 -6.67
CA ASP A 116 -8.42 -1.80 -6.23
C ASP A 116 -8.32 -1.59 -4.70
N LEU A 117 -8.32 -2.68 -3.92
CA LEU A 117 -8.16 -2.63 -2.47
C LEU A 117 -6.76 -2.13 -2.08
N PHE A 118 -5.71 -2.59 -2.76
CA PHE A 118 -4.36 -2.09 -2.58
C PHE A 118 -4.30 -0.59 -2.87
N ALA A 119 -4.85 -0.15 -4.01
CA ALA A 119 -4.85 1.25 -4.41
C ALA A 119 -5.57 2.15 -3.39
N LYS A 120 -6.71 1.68 -2.87
CA LYS A 120 -7.47 2.36 -1.82
C LYS A 120 -6.66 2.46 -0.53
N ASN A 121 -6.07 1.35 -0.07
CA ASN A 121 -5.34 1.31 1.19
C ASN A 121 -4.08 2.19 1.15
N LEU A 122 -3.34 2.17 0.04
CA LEU A 122 -2.14 2.99 -0.10
C LEU A 122 -2.50 4.48 -0.19
N ASN A 123 -3.55 4.87 -0.94
CA ASN A 123 -4.01 6.27 -0.95
C ASN A 123 -4.41 6.72 0.46
N ASN A 124 -5.20 5.90 1.18
CA ASN A 124 -5.59 6.22 2.55
C ASN A 124 -4.37 6.38 3.48
N ALA A 125 -3.37 5.52 3.36
CA ALA A 125 -2.13 5.65 4.12
C ALA A 125 -1.39 6.97 3.81
N ILE A 126 -1.30 7.36 2.54
CA ILE A 126 -0.70 8.63 2.12
C ILE A 126 -1.48 9.82 2.68
N ASP A 127 -2.81 9.79 2.62
CA ASP A 127 -3.68 10.91 3.01
C ASP A 127 -3.79 11.08 4.53
N THR A 128 -3.65 9.99 5.31
CA THR A 128 -3.94 10.02 6.76
C THR A 128 -2.71 9.94 7.65
N LEU A 129 -1.61 9.34 7.19
CA LEU A 129 -0.44 9.11 8.04
C LEU A 129 0.58 10.25 7.95
N LEU A 130 0.61 10.97 6.83
CA LEU A 130 1.61 11.99 6.56
C LEU A 130 1.27 13.33 7.23
N VAL A 131 2.26 13.90 7.92
CA VAL A 131 2.19 15.24 8.51
C VAL A 131 3.34 16.05 7.94
N LYS A 132 3.06 17.19 7.31
CA LYS A 132 4.12 18.01 6.73
C LYS A 132 4.88 18.76 7.81
N LYS A 133 6.20 18.90 7.65
CA LYS A 133 7.01 19.74 8.56
C LYS A 133 6.52 21.18 8.57
N SER A 134 6.02 21.70 7.46
CA SER A 134 5.45 23.04 7.36
C SER A 134 4.20 23.24 8.23
N GLU A 135 3.40 22.19 8.43
CA GLU A 135 2.21 22.24 9.29
C GLU A 135 2.60 22.37 10.76
N VAL A 136 3.67 21.70 11.17
CA VAL A 136 4.20 21.76 12.54
C VAL A 136 5.00 23.04 12.80
N ALA A 137 5.77 23.51 11.81
CA ALA A 137 6.59 24.71 11.92
C ALA A 137 5.75 25.98 12.17
N ASN A 138 4.49 25.98 11.71
CA ASN A 138 3.56 27.09 11.92
C ASN A 138 2.91 27.09 13.31
N ILE A 139 3.15 26.09 14.15
CA ILE A 139 2.63 26.07 15.52
C ILE A 139 3.49 27.01 16.38
N ASN A 140 2.89 28.11 16.83
CA ASN A 140 3.55 29.07 17.71
C ASN A 140 3.71 28.48 19.13
N LEU A 141 4.88 27.90 19.41
CA LEU A 141 5.24 27.36 20.73
C LEU A 141 5.96 28.37 21.64
N SER A 142 6.02 29.66 21.26
CA SER A 142 6.77 30.67 22.02
C SER A 142 6.26 30.83 23.47
N GLY A 143 4.95 30.81 23.68
CA GLY A 143 4.34 30.91 25.01
C GLY A 143 4.72 29.74 25.92
N ILE A 144 4.72 28.52 25.40
CA ILE A 144 5.13 27.32 26.14
C ILE A 144 6.63 27.38 26.47
N LYS A 145 7.47 27.74 25.50
CA LYS A 145 8.93 27.90 25.73
C LYS A 145 9.21 28.97 26.80
N ALA A 146 8.50 30.09 26.77
CA ALA A 146 8.61 31.14 27.77
C ALA A 146 8.15 30.67 29.15
N ALA A 147 7.04 29.94 29.25
CA ALA A 147 6.58 29.37 30.51
C ALA A 147 7.57 28.35 31.10
N ILE A 148 8.13 27.46 30.28
CA ILE A 148 9.18 26.51 30.70
C ILE A 148 10.44 27.25 31.15
N ALA A 149 10.85 28.31 30.45
CA ALA A 149 12.01 29.10 30.85
C ALA A 149 11.78 29.80 32.20
N ARG A 150 10.59 30.38 32.42
CA ARG A 150 10.20 30.96 33.72
C ARG A 150 10.24 29.91 34.82
N TYR A 151 9.63 28.74 34.59
CA TYR A 151 9.65 27.60 35.53
C TYR A 151 11.08 27.20 35.91
N LYS A 152 11.97 27.04 34.93
CA LYS A 152 13.37 26.67 35.16
C LYS A 152 14.19 27.76 35.87
N ALA A 153 13.76 29.01 35.80
CA ALA A 153 14.43 30.14 36.43
C ALA A 153 13.95 30.39 37.87
N LEU A 154 12.89 29.73 38.34
CA LEU A 154 12.41 29.84 39.71
C LEU A 154 13.48 29.36 40.69
N LYS A 155 13.66 30.10 41.78
CA LYS A 155 14.60 29.77 42.86
C LYS A 155 13.85 29.69 44.17
N GLU A 156 14.14 28.67 44.97
CA GLU A 156 13.56 28.46 46.29
C GLU A 156 13.63 29.71 47.19
N ALA A 157 14.74 30.44 47.12
CA ALA A 157 14.97 31.65 47.91
C ALA A 157 14.02 32.82 47.59
N ASP A 158 13.36 32.81 46.43
CA ASP A 158 12.43 33.87 46.01
C ASP A 158 11.00 33.63 46.54
N TYR A 159 10.76 32.50 47.24
CA TYR A 159 9.45 32.05 47.70
C TYR A 159 9.45 31.73 49.21
N THR A 160 8.26 31.66 49.82
CA THR A 160 8.16 31.19 51.21
C THR A 160 8.37 29.68 51.27
N PRO A 161 8.86 29.12 52.40
CA PRO A 161 9.02 27.68 52.56
C PRO A 161 7.73 26.91 52.28
N GLU A 162 6.57 27.42 52.73
CA GLU A 162 5.27 26.78 52.56
C GLU A 162 4.83 26.78 51.09
N SER A 163 4.99 27.90 50.39
CA SER A 163 4.59 28.02 48.97
C SER A 163 5.50 27.24 48.03
N TRP A 164 6.80 27.19 48.33
CA TRP A 164 7.75 26.40 47.56
C TRP A 164 7.62 24.90 47.81
N ALA A 165 7.36 24.48 49.06
CA ALA A 165 7.04 23.09 49.38
C ALA A 165 5.78 22.63 48.65
N ALA A 166 4.73 23.44 48.62
CA ALA A 166 3.51 23.15 47.86
C ALA A 166 3.78 23.03 46.34
N PHE A 167 4.64 23.87 45.78
CA PHE A 167 5.01 23.81 44.37
C PHE A 167 5.80 22.55 44.00
N LYS A 168 6.72 22.08 44.87
CA LYS A 168 7.51 20.85 44.65
C LYS A 168 6.68 19.55 44.69
N LEU A 169 5.44 19.62 45.17
CA LEU A 169 4.52 18.48 45.26
C LEU A 169 3.67 18.26 43.99
N VAL A 170 3.73 19.17 43.02
CA VAL A 170 3.03 19.11 41.72
C VAL A 170 3.92 18.47 40.66
#